data_AF-A0A3N7HHF4-F1
#
_entry.id   AF-A0A3N7HHF4-F1
#
_cell.length_a   1.000
_cell.length_b   1.000
_cell.length_c   1.000
_cell.angle_alpha   90.00
_cell.angle_beta   90.00
_cell.angle_gamma   90.00
#
_symmetry.space_group_name_H-M   'P 1'
#
loop_
_entity.id
_entity.type
_entity.pdbx_description
1 polymer ?
#
loop_
_entity_poly.entity_id
_entity_poly.type
_entity_poly.pdbx_seq_one_letter_code
_entity_poly.pdbx_strand_id
1 'polypeptide(L)'
;MHSIAIALAPLASEVAQAKYIANATPSEYLLPEELLEDAYDALRLVRECHPSAQALSAEARMQILALAPLLSAESNAHVVESSKSPELLLRHPTWVAIREQAAVCLRALGFDLKAWEAMQ
;
A
#
# COMPACT_ATOMS: atom_id res chain seq x y z
N MET A 1 -0.93 -13.02 12.84
CA MET A 1 -1.08 -11.55 12.73
C MET A 1 -0.13 -10.90 11.70
N HIS A 2 0.95 -11.55 11.26
CA HIS A 2 1.94 -10.91 10.36
C HIS A 2 1.51 -10.69 8.90
N SER A 3 0.52 -11.42 8.37
CA SER A 3 0.19 -11.38 6.93
C SER A 3 -0.31 -10.01 6.44
N ILE A 4 -1.14 -9.30 7.20
CA ILE A 4 -1.67 -7.98 6.79
C ILE A 4 -0.57 -6.90 6.86
N ALA A 5 0.27 -6.95 7.90
CA ALA A 5 1.39 -6.01 8.01
C ALA A 5 2.42 -6.22 6.90
N ILE A 6 2.69 -7.48 6.52
CA ILE A 6 3.57 -7.80 5.40
C ILE A 6 2.99 -7.26 4.07
N ALA A 7 1.68 -7.41 3.83
CA ALA A 7 1.02 -6.89 2.64
C ALA A 7 1.11 -5.35 2.52
N LEU A 8 1.02 -4.63 3.65
CA LEU A 8 1.11 -3.17 3.66
C LEU A 8 2.55 -2.63 3.68
N ALA A 9 3.55 -3.44 4.01
CA ALA A 9 4.94 -2.99 4.18
C ALA A 9 5.53 -2.39 2.89
N PRO A 10 5.40 -3.02 1.71
CA PRO A 10 5.87 -2.44 0.45
C PRO A 10 5.21 -1.10 0.09
N LEU A 11 3.92 -0.92 0.40
CA LEU A 11 3.19 0.32 0.15
C LEU A 11 3.69 1.50 1.00
N ALA A 12 4.35 1.25 2.12
CA ALA A 12 4.96 2.29 2.94
C ALA A 12 6.44 2.52 2.60
N SER A 13 7.08 1.59 1.90
CA SER A 13 8.53 1.58 1.64
C SER A 13 8.89 2.34 0.37
N GLU A 14 9.72 3.39 0.49
CA GLU A 14 10.28 4.09 -0.67
C GLU A 14 11.20 3.20 -1.50
N VAL A 15 12.01 2.37 -0.83
CA VAL A 15 12.97 1.48 -1.49
C VAL A 15 12.25 0.41 -2.30
N ALA A 16 11.22 -0.24 -1.71
CA ALA A 16 10.43 -1.23 -2.42
C ALA A 16 9.75 -0.58 -3.63
N GLN A 17 9.05 0.54 -3.44
CA GLN A 17 8.37 1.26 -4.51
C GLN A 17 9.31 1.64 -5.64
N ALA A 18 10.51 2.15 -5.35
CA ALA A 18 11.49 2.49 -6.37
C ALA A 18 11.97 1.26 -7.16
N LYS A 19 12.24 0.13 -6.48
CA LYS A 19 12.59 -1.15 -7.15
C LYS A 19 11.46 -1.62 -8.06
N TYR A 20 10.24 -1.50 -7.57
CA TYR A 20 9.02 -1.90 -8.24
C TYR A 20 8.58 -0.95 -9.35
N ILE A 21 9.00 0.32 -9.35
CA ILE A 21 8.68 1.36 -10.36
C ILE A 21 9.76 1.47 -11.44
N ALA A 22 11.02 1.14 -11.12
CA ALA A 22 11.96 0.62 -12.12
C ALA A 22 11.44 -0.76 -12.60
N ASN A 23 12.14 -1.64 -13.29
CA ASN A 23 11.66 -3.00 -13.64
C ASN A 23 10.37 -3.17 -14.49
N ALA A 24 9.44 -2.23 -14.52
CA ALA A 24 9.37 -1.27 -15.60
C ALA A 24 8.72 -1.55 -16.95
N THR A 25 7.87 -2.53 -17.24
CA THR A 25 7.46 -2.71 -18.66
C THR A 25 6.59 -1.54 -19.18
N PRO A 26 6.85 -0.99 -20.39
CA PRO A 26 6.10 0.14 -20.94
C PRO A 26 4.60 -0.07 -21.17
N SER A 27 4.13 -1.32 -21.13
CA SER A 27 2.72 -1.70 -21.34
C SER A 27 1.92 -1.93 -20.05
N GLU A 28 2.58 -1.98 -18.88
CA GLU A 28 1.96 -2.44 -17.63
C GLU A 28 2.19 -1.48 -16.45
N TYR A 29 2.78 -0.31 -16.69
CA TYR A 29 3.41 0.44 -15.62
C TYR A 29 2.74 1.73 -15.20
N LEU A 30 2.11 1.68 -14.03
CA LEU A 30 1.89 2.87 -13.21
C LEU A 30 2.26 2.63 -11.74
N LEU A 31 2.05 1.43 -11.20
CA LEU A 31 2.51 0.88 -9.90
C LEU A 31 2.38 -0.64 -10.04
N PRO A 32 3.19 -1.51 -9.40
CA PRO A 32 2.96 -2.94 -9.49
C PRO A 32 1.57 -3.26 -8.96
N GLU A 33 0.77 -3.90 -9.81
CA GLU A 33 -0.59 -4.33 -9.51
C GLU A 33 -0.61 -5.13 -8.20
N GLU A 34 0.43 -5.93 -7.95
CA GLU A 34 0.61 -6.74 -6.75
C GLU A 34 0.58 -5.91 -5.46
N LEU A 35 1.12 -4.68 -5.48
CA LEU A 35 1.11 -3.81 -4.29
C LEU A 35 -0.29 -3.30 -3.98
N LEU A 36 -1.06 -2.96 -5.02
CA LEU A 36 -2.43 -2.50 -4.86
C LEU A 36 -3.35 -3.66 -4.49
N GLU A 37 -3.16 -4.84 -5.10
CA GLU A 37 -3.85 -6.08 -4.73
C GLU A 37 -3.64 -6.41 -3.24
N ASP A 38 -2.41 -6.33 -2.74
CA ASP A 38 -2.09 -6.52 -1.32
C ASP A 38 -2.85 -5.53 -0.41
N ALA A 39 -2.99 -4.27 -0.85
CA ALA A 39 -3.77 -3.25 -0.15
C ALA A 39 -5.27 -3.60 -0.13
N TYR A 40 -5.81 -4.00 -1.27
CA TYR A 40 -7.19 -4.41 -1.43
C TYR A 40 -7.51 -5.65 -0.60
N ASP A 41 -6.61 -6.61 -0.55
CA ASP A 41 -6.76 -7.82 0.25
C ASP A 41 -6.70 -7.52 1.74
N ALA A 42 -5.78 -6.67 2.20
CA ALA A 42 -5.75 -6.21 3.58
C ALA A 42 -7.08 -5.54 3.98
N LEU A 43 -7.62 -4.67 3.11
CA LEU A 43 -8.89 -4.00 3.31
C LEU A 43 -10.07 -5.00 3.32
N ARG A 44 -10.09 -5.95 2.39
CA ARG A 44 -11.10 -7.00 2.28
C ARG A 44 -11.14 -7.87 3.53
N LEU A 45 -9.98 -8.33 4.00
CA LEU A 45 -9.87 -9.12 5.24
C LEU A 45 -10.46 -8.40 6.45
N VAL A 46 -10.24 -7.09 6.56
CA VAL A 46 -10.83 -6.27 7.64
C VAL A 46 -12.33 -6.10 7.47
N ARG A 47 -12.82 -5.79 6.26
CA ARG A 47 -14.25 -5.60 5.97
C ARG A 47 -15.09 -6.86 6.17
N GLU A 48 -14.54 -8.01 5.77
CA GLU A 48 -15.19 -9.31 5.89
C GLU A 48 -15.10 -9.90 7.30
N CYS A 49 -14.49 -9.16 8.25
CA CYS A 49 -14.24 -9.63 9.62
C CYS A 49 -13.52 -11.00 9.63
N HIS A 50 -12.60 -11.23 8.68
CA HIS A 50 -11.87 -12.48 8.55
C HIS A 50 -11.14 -12.81 9.87
N PRO A 51 -11.03 -14.08 10.30
CA PRO A 51 -10.40 -14.44 11.58
C PRO A 51 -9.02 -13.80 11.80
N SER A 52 -8.19 -13.73 10.74
CA SER A 52 -6.88 -13.06 10.76
C SER A 52 -6.94 -11.57 11.09
N ALA A 53 -8.04 -10.88 10.73
CA ALA A 53 -8.29 -9.47 10.99
C ALA A 53 -9.04 -9.22 12.32
N GLN A 54 -9.70 -10.24 12.89
CA GLN A 54 -10.36 -10.13 14.19
C GLN A 54 -9.36 -9.95 15.34
N ALA A 55 -8.16 -10.51 15.20
CA ALA A 55 -7.09 -10.36 16.17
C ALA A 55 -6.47 -8.95 16.21
N LEU A 56 -6.79 -8.09 15.24
CA LEU A 56 -6.29 -6.73 15.18
C LEU A 56 -6.92 -5.85 16.28
N SER A 57 -6.20 -4.80 16.69
CA SER A 57 -6.77 -3.77 17.55
C SER A 57 -7.86 -2.98 16.80
N ALA A 58 -8.76 -2.33 17.54
CA ALA A 58 -9.75 -1.43 16.95
C ALA A 58 -9.08 -0.30 16.16
N GLU A 59 -7.98 0.24 16.69
CA GLU A 59 -7.17 1.26 16.02
C GLU A 59 -6.61 0.75 14.68
N ALA A 60 -5.95 -0.41 14.66
CA ALA A 60 -5.39 -0.97 13.43
C ALA A 60 -6.47 -1.21 12.36
N ARG A 61 -7.64 -1.72 12.76
CA ARG A 61 -8.79 -1.88 11.84
C ARG A 61 -9.24 -0.55 11.26
N MET A 62 -9.36 0.48 12.08
CA MET A 62 -9.75 1.82 11.62
C MET A 62 -8.74 2.40 10.62
N GLN A 63 -7.44 2.22 10.88
CA GLN A 63 -6.40 2.70 9.97
C GLN A 63 -6.41 1.96 8.64
N ILE A 64 -6.64 0.64 8.65
CA ILE A 64 -6.76 -0.14 7.40
C ILE A 64 -8.01 0.28 6.61
N LEU A 65 -9.15 0.52 7.29
CA LEU A 65 -10.37 1.00 6.63
C LEU A 65 -10.18 2.37 5.97
N ALA A 66 -9.28 3.21 6.49
CA ALA A 66 -8.96 4.52 5.89
C ALA A 66 -8.24 4.41 4.53
N LEU A 67 -7.73 3.23 4.14
CA LEU A 67 -7.22 3.00 2.78
C LEU A 67 -8.34 2.98 1.72
N ALA A 68 -9.57 2.62 2.09
CA ALA A 68 -10.69 2.48 1.16
C ALA A 68 -10.93 3.69 0.22
N PRO A 69 -11.05 4.93 0.71
CA PRO A 69 -11.24 6.08 -0.16
C PRO A 69 -10.03 6.36 -1.06
N LEU A 70 -8.81 6.07 -0.59
CA LEU A 70 -7.58 6.31 -1.35
C LEU A 70 -7.45 5.33 -2.51
N LEU A 71 -7.70 4.04 -2.25
CA LEU A 71 -7.70 3.00 -3.28
C LEU A 71 -8.81 3.23 -4.32
N SER A 72 -10.00 3.66 -3.88
CA SER A 72 -11.09 4.02 -4.80
C SER A 72 -10.81 5.27 -5.64
N ALA A 73 -10.07 6.25 -5.10
CA ALA A 73 -9.67 7.42 -5.87
C ALA A 73 -8.68 7.03 -6.97
N GLU A 74 -7.75 6.11 -6.67
CA GLU A 74 -6.79 5.59 -7.65
C GLU A 74 -7.47 4.76 -8.75
N SER A 75 -8.40 3.88 -8.41
CA SER A 75 -9.14 3.08 -9.42
C SER A 75 -9.96 3.94 -10.39
N ASN A 76 -10.42 5.11 -9.93
CA ASN A 76 -11.15 6.08 -10.75
C ASN A 76 -10.23 7.02 -11.54
N ALA A 77 -8.97 7.15 -11.14
CA ALA A 77 -7.97 8.01 -11.78
C ALA A 77 -7.28 7.34 -12.98
N HIS A 78 -7.78 6.20 -13.47
CA HIS A 78 -7.29 5.46 -14.64
C HIS A 78 -7.35 6.21 -16.00
N VAL A 79 -7.40 7.54 -15.99
CA VAL A 79 -7.09 8.35 -17.16
C VAL A 79 -6.08 9.43 -16.74
N VAL A 80 -5.01 9.52 -17.54
CA VAL A 80 -4.15 10.70 -17.79
C VAL A 80 -2.66 10.41 -17.51
N GLU A 81 -2.02 9.86 -18.54
CA GLU A 81 -0.76 10.38 -19.12
C GLU A 81 0.23 11.06 -18.16
N SER A 82 1.15 10.30 -17.56
CA SER A 82 2.44 10.82 -17.05
C SER A 82 3.42 9.69 -16.65
N SER A 83 3.61 8.68 -17.49
CA SER A 83 4.31 7.42 -17.18
C SER A 83 5.82 7.40 -17.47
N LYS A 84 6.56 8.50 -17.26
CA LYS A 84 8.01 8.52 -17.63
C LYS A 84 9.00 8.86 -16.52
N SER A 85 8.59 9.07 -15.27
CA SER A 85 9.56 9.25 -14.18
C SER A 85 9.07 8.70 -12.83
N PRO A 86 9.89 7.87 -12.14
CA PRO A 86 9.62 7.42 -10.76
C PRO A 86 9.39 8.56 -9.78
N GLU A 87 10.03 9.71 -10.02
CA GLU A 87 9.88 10.91 -9.20
C GLU A 87 8.49 11.55 -9.33
N LEU A 88 7.81 11.36 -10.47
CA LEU A 88 6.46 11.89 -10.67
C LEU A 88 5.41 11.08 -9.91
N LEU A 89 5.62 9.77 -9.75
CA LEU A 89 4.75 8.90 -8.96
C LEU A 89 4.86 9.19 -7.46
N LEU A 90 6.09 9.40 -6.95
CA LEU A 90 6.30 9.86 -5.56
C LEU A 90 5.78 11.28 -5.30
N ARG A 91 5.43 12.02 -6.35
CA ARG A 91 4.81 13.35 -6.26
C ARG A 91 3.31 13.31 -6.59
N HIS A 92 2.75 12.16 -6.96
CA HIS A 92 1.32 12.03 -7.21
C HIS A 92 0.56 12.07 -5.88
N PRO A 93 -0.38 13.01 -5.69
CA PRO A 93 -1.02 13.21 -4.39
C PRO A 93 -1.72 11.96 -3.82
N THR A 94 -2.40 11.18 -4.67
CA THR A 94 -3.07 9.94 -4.24
C THR A 94 -2.06 8.90 -3.77
N TRP A 95 -0.92 8.78 -4.46
CA TRP A 95 0.10 7.80 -4.09
C TRP A 95 0.82 8.16 -2.80
N VAL A 96 1.16 9.44 -2.64
CA VAL A 96 1.69 9.96 -1.37
C VAL A 96 0.74 9.64 -0.23
N ALA A 97 -0.57 9.86 -0.43
CA ALA A 97 -1.58 9.56 0.58
C ALA A 97 -1.70 8.05 0.89
N ILE A 98 -1.68 7.18 -0.13
CA ILE A 98 -1.69 5.71 0.07
C ILE A 98 -0.48 5.27 0.89
N ARG A 99 0.71 5.77 0.54
CA ARG A 99 1.96 5.46 1.24
C ARG A 99 1.94 5.93 2.69
N GLU A 100 1.51 7.17 2.93
CA GLU A 100 1.39 7.74 4.28
C GLU A 100 0.40 6.93 5.12
N GLN A 101 -0.76 6.58 4.56
CA GLN A 101 -1.74 5.78 5.26
C GLN A 101 -1.25 4.36 5.53
N ALA A 102 -0.53 3.73 4.59
CA ALA A 102 0.09 2.42 4.81
C ALA A 102 1.10 2.48 5.97
N ALA A 103 1.92 3.53 6.05
CA ALA A 103 2.85 3.71 7.17
C ALA A 103 2.13 3.85 8.52
N VAL A 104 0.98 4.53 8.55
CA VAL A 104 0.13 4.61 9.76
C VAL A 104 -0.44 3.24 10.12
N CYS A 105 -0.93 2.47 9.15
CA CYS A 105 -1.40 1.11 9.37
C CYS A 105 -0.31 0.22 9.99
N LEU A 106 0.91 0.24 9.44
CA LEU A 106 2.02 -0.56 9.95
C LEU A 106 2.37 -0.22 11.40
N ARG A 107 2.38 1.08 11.74
CA ARG A 107 2.60 1.51 13.13
C ARG A 107 1.51 0.98 14.06
N ALA A 108 0.24 1.07 13.65
CA ALA A 108 -0.89 0.55 14.44
C ALA A 108 -0.87 -0.99 14.57
N LEU A 109 -0.23 -1.68 13.63
CA LEU A 109 0.00 -3.13 13.65
C LEU A 109 1.25 -3.53 14.45
N GLY A 110 2.03 -2.57 14.95
CA GLY A 110 3.30 -2.82 15.65
C GLY A 110 4.40 -3.37 14.73
N PHE A 111 4.32 -3.09 13.43
CA PHE A 111 5.30 -3.56 12.45
C PHE A 111 6.48 -2.61 12.32
N ASP A 112 7.70 -3.14 12.40
CA ASP A 112 8.93 -2.37 12.21
C ASP A 112 9.31 -2.33 10.72
N LEU A 113 8.88 -1.26 10.05
CA LEU A 113 9.17 -1.05 8.63
C LEU A 113 10.68 -0.99 8.36
N LYS A 114 11.47 -0.33 9.23
CA LYS A 114 12.91 -0.16 9.01
C LYS A 114 13.64 -1.49 9.11
N ALA A 115 13.28 -2.32 10.10
CA ALA A 115 13.83 -3.66 10.23
C ALA A 115 13.49 -4.53 9.01
N TRP A 116 12.25 -4.46 8.53
CA TRP A 116 11.83 -5.17 7.32
C TRP A 116 12.60 -4.70 6.08
N GLU A 117 12.75 -3.39 5.86
CA GLU A 117 13.50 -2.84 4.71
C GLU A 117 14.97 -3.27 4.72
N ALA A 118 15.59 -3.40 5.89
CA ALA A 118 16.97 -3.86 6.03
C ALA A 118 17.18 -5.35 5.68
N MET A 119 16.10 -6.13 5.56
CA MET A 119 16.14 -7.56 5.21
C MET A 119 15.92 -7.82 3.71
N GLN A 120 15.63 -6.79 2.91
CA GLN A 120 15.30 -6.84 1.48
C GLN A 120 16.47 -6.39 0.59
#